data_AF-A0A414W6D0-F1
#
_entry.id   AF-A0A414W6D0-F1
#
_cell.length_a   1.000
_cell.length_b   1.000
_cell.length_c   1.000
_cell.angle_alpha   90.00
_cell.angle_beta   90.00
_cell.angle_gamma   90.00
#
_symmetry.space_group_name_H-M   'P 1'
#
loop_
_entity.id
_entity.type
_entity.pdbx_description
1 polymer ?
#
loop_
_entity_poly.entity_id
_entity_poly.type
_entity_poly.pdbx_seq_one_letter_code
_entity_poly.pdbx_strand_id
1 'polypeptide(L)'
;MEKDEFFIKRIRELANLSYQRDIVTFSDFLNLNEQNIINDRKNQMPGVVMECFGGYEQAERQMVAFHPDALLFPWKYPIKCLKAEPLAAKFSEDLTHRDFLGAVLNLGIERAVIGDILVQKHTAWIFCHEKIADYIIENLTRVRHTTMKLSMVDNPEHIPEPEFQEINGTCASVRLDALIGLAFQISRNSMVPFIEGGQVFVNGKLITSNGYEPKDGDIISVRGRGRFRYEGVSRQTKKGRNSVKLLRYQ
;
A
#
# COMPACT_ATOMS: atom_id res chain seq x y z
N MET A 1 8.25 -0.88 -19.21
CA MET A 1 9.10 -1.81 -19.99
C MET A 1 10.53 -1.79 -19.45
N GLU A 2 11.33 -0.75 -19.64
CA GLU A 2 12.72 -0.72 -19.14
C GLU A 2 12.82 -0.76 -17.60
N LYS A 3 11.99 0.02 -16.89
CA LYS A 3 11.95 0.00 -15.41
C LYS A 3 11.50 -1.36 -14.85
N ASP A 4 10.53 -2.01 -15.50
CA ASP A 4 10.03 -3.31 -15.06
C ASP A 4 11.08 -4.41 -15.30
N GLU A 5 11.87 -4.30 -16.36
CA GLU A 5 12.98 -5.22 -16.63
C GLU A 5 14.10 -5.10 -15.59
N PHE A 6 14.49 -3.89 -15.21
CA PHE A 6 15.45 -3.67 -14.13
C PHE A 6 14.94 -4.23 -12.80
N PHE A 7 13.67 -3.98 -12.48
CA PHE A 7 13.03 -4.54 -11.30
C PHE A 7 13.06 -6.08 -11.31
N ILE A 8 12.63 -6.72 -12.39
CA ILE A 8 12.64 -8.18 -12.51
C ILE A 8 14.06 -8.74 -12.39
N LYS A 9 15.05 -8.08 -13.01
CA LYS A 9 16.46 -8.47 -12.91
C LYS A 9 16.92 -8.43 -11.45
N ARG A 10 16.63 -7.34 -10.73
CA ARG A 10 16.96 -7.19 -9.30
C ARG A 10 16.32 -8.28 -8.44
N ILE A 11 15.05 -8.59 -8.67
CA ILE A 11 14.35 -9.66 -7.94
C ILE A 11 15.02 -11.03 -8.18
N ARG A 12 15.38 -11.35 -9.43
CA ARG A 12 16.12 -12.59 -9.74
C ARG A 12 17.50 -12.62 -9.09
N GLU A 13 18.21 -11.50 -9.06
CA GLU A 13 19.51 -11.41 -8.39
C GLU A 13 19.39 -11.73 -6.89
N LEU A 14 18.38 -11.20 -6.20
CA LEU A 14 18.12 -11.48 -4.79
C LEU A 14 17.77 -12.96 -4.56
N ALA A 15 16.84 -13.50 -5.34
CA ALA A 15 16.47 -14.92 -5.29
C ALA A 15 17.69 -15.84 -5.52
N ASN A 16 18.49 -15.57 -6.55
CA ASN A 16 19.69 -16.34 -6.85
C ASN A 16 20.75 -16.23 -5.74
N LEU A 17 20.93 -15.03 -5.18
CA LEU A 17 21.87 -14.82 -4.08
C LEU A 17 21.45 -15.63 -2.85
N SER A 18 20.17 -15.60 -2.50
CA SER A 18 19.60 -16.41 -1.42
C SER A 18 19.86 -17.91 -1.65
N TYR A 19 19.54 -18.41 -2.85
CA TYR A 19 19.75 -19.80 -3.22
C TYR A 19 21.22 -20.22 -3.16
N GLN A 20 22.13 -19.42 -3.72
CA GLN A 20 23.55 -19.77 -3.83
C GLN A 20 24.30 -19.68 -2.50
N ARG A 21 23.86 -18.80 -1.60
CA ARG A 21 24.57 -18.50 -0.34
C ARG A 21 23.88 -19.09 0.88
N ASP A 22 22.69 -19.65 0.72
CA ASP A 22 21.87 -20.18 1.82
C ASP A 22 21.56 -19.11 2.89
N ILE A 23 21.23 -17.89 2.42
CA ILE A 23 20.91 -16.73 3.27
C ILE A 23 19.54 -16.15 2.94
N VAL A 24 18.98 -15.42 3.89
CA VAL A 24 17.78 -14.61 3.64
C VAL A 24 18.17 -13.31 2.95
N THR A 25 17.46 -12.97 1.88
CA THR A 25 17.60 -11.67 1.21
C THR A 25 16.25 -10.97 1.13
N PHE A 26 16.26 -9.65 1.00
CA PHE A 26 15.05 -8.84 1.01
C PHE A 26 15.04 -7.90 -0.19
N SER A 27 13.87 -7.70 -0.80
CA SER A 27 13.62 -6.57 -1.69
C SER A 27 13.40 -5.29 -0.88
N ASP A 28 13.46 -4.14 -1.54
CA ASP A 28 12.86 -2.90 -1.01
C ASP A 28 11.32 -3.01 -0.91
N PHE A 29 10.64 -1.99 -0.39
CA PHE A 29 9.18 -1.95 -0.35
C PHE A 29 8.59 -1.85 -1.75
N LEU A 30 7.86 -2.89 -2.11
CA LEU A 30 7.18 -3.02 -3.38
C LEU A 30 5.82 -2.35 -3.34
N ASN A 31 5.48 -1.63 -4.41
CA ASN A 31 4.11 -1.23 -4.66
C ASN A 31 3.26 -2.41 -5.16
N LEU A 32 1.94 -2.23 -5.18
CA LEU A 32 1.00 -3.29 -5.53
C LEU A 32 1.18 -3.83 -6.97
N ASN A 33 1.63 -2.99 -7.91
CA ASN A 33 1.95 -3.45 -9.27
C ASN A 33 3.21 -4.31 -9.30
N GLU A 34 4.26 -3.92 -8.58
CA GLU A 34 5.49 -4.71 -8.42
C GLU A 34 5.21 -6.06 -7.77
N GLN A 35 4.34 -6.09 -6.74
CA GLN A 35 3.89 -7.32 -6.09
C GLN A 35 3.14 -8.24 -7.06
N ASN A 36 2.24 -7.69 -7.88
CA ASN A 36 1.54 -8.45 -8.91
C ASN A 36 2.51 -9.05 -9.95
N ILE A 37 3.47 -8.26 -10.43
CA ILE A 37 4.51 -8.73 -11.37
C ILE A 37 5.29 -9.92 -10.79
N ILE A 38 5.60 -9.88 -9.49
CA ILE A 38 6.29 -10.98 -8.80
C ILE A 38 5.38 -12.20 -8.67
N ASN A 39 4.14 -12.01 -8.22
CA ASN A 39 3.19 -13.11 -8.01
C ASN A 39 2.95 -13.90 -9.31
N ASP A 40 2.83 -13.21 -10.45
CA ASP A 40 2.69 -13.84 -11.78
C ASP A 40 3.91 -14.68 -12.19
N ARG A 41 5.06 -14.48 -11.53
CA ARG A 41 6.35 -15.08 -11.88
C ARG A 41 6.94 -15.97 -10.79
N LYS A 42 6.21 -16.25 -9.69
CA LYS A 42 6.69 -17.10 -8.58
C LYS A 42 7.25 -18.44 -9.05
N ASN A 43 6.59 -19.08 -10.01
CA ASN A 43 7.01 -20.38 -10.57
C ASN A 43 8.28 -20.33 -11.42
N GLN A 44 8.82 -19.13 -11.73
CA GLN A 44 10.04 -18.94 -12.51
C GLN A 44 11.30 -18.82 -11.64
N MET A 45 11.18 -18.94 -10.31
CA MET A 45 12.28 -18.82 -9.35
C MET A 45 12.35 -20.09 -8.47
N PRO A 46 12.66 -21.26 -9.07
CA PRO A 46 12.73 -22.51 -8.32
C PRO A 46 13.89 -22.49 -7.32
N GLY A 47 13.70 -23.11 -6.16
CA GLY A 47 14.74 -23.29 -5.13
C GLY A 47 14.74 -22.25 -4.01
N VAL A 48 13.88 -21.23 -4.07
CA VAL A 48 13.65 -20.30 -2.95
C VAL A 48 12.16 -20.17 -2.64
N VAL A 49 11.87 -20.00 -1.37
CA VAL A 49 10.57 -19.57 -0.86
C VAL A 49 10.51 -18.05 -0.91
N MET A 50 9.33 -17.53 -1.24
CA MET A 50 9.06 -16.10 -1.35
C MET A 50 7.90 -15.74 -0.44
N GLU A 51 8.19 -14.94 0.58
CA GLU A 51 7.20 -14.45 1.54
C GLU A 51 7.13 -12.93 1.48
N CYS A 52 5.93 -12.36 1.65
CA CYS A 52 5.73 -10.92 1.62
C CYS A 52 5.27 -10.41 2.98
N PHE A 53 5.85 -9.31 3.45
CA PHE A 53 5.42 -8.63 4.67
C PHE A 53 5.76 -7.15 4.62
N GLY A 54 4.88 -6.30 5.14
CA GLY A 54 5.05 -4.85 5.16
C GLY A 54 5.19 -4.22 6.54
N GLY A 55 5.23 -5.03 7.61
CA GLY A 55 5.35 -4.55 8.99
C GLY A 55 4.08 -4.74 9.83
N TYR A 56 2.93 -4.94 9.19
CA TYR A 56 1.65 -5.27 9.82
C TYR A 56 0.78 -6.08 8.84
N GLU A 57 -0.33 -6.66 9.33
CA GLU A 57 -1.13 -7.64 8.57
C GLU A 57 -1.71 -7.06 7.27
N GLN A 58 -2.24 -5.84 7.31
CA GLN A 58 -2.91 -5.20 6.17
C GLN A 58 -2.00 -4.30 5.33
N ALA A 59 -0.68 -4.52 5.40
CA ALA A 59 0.29 -3.70 4.67
C ALA A 59 0.11 -3.84 3.16
N GLU A 60 -0.09 -2.71 2.48
CA GLU A 60 -0.16 -2.62 1.02
C GLU A 60 1.22 -2.51 0.39
N ARG A 61 2.17 -1.85 1.05
CA ARG A 61 3.58 -1.83 0.63
C ARG A 61 4.34 -2.89 1.41
N GLN A 62 4.84 -3.88 0.70
CA GLN A 62 5.47 -5.06 1.30
C GLN A 62 6.87 -5.27 0.76
N MET A 63 7.76 -5.80 1.59
CA MET A 63 9.04 -6.36 1.16
C MET A 63 8.84 -7.84 0.88
N VAL A 64 9.58 -8.37 -0.09
CA VAL A 64 9.66 -9.81 -0.34
C VAL A 64 10.93 -10.35 0.30
N ALA A 65 10.78 -11.34 1.18
CA ALA A 65 11.87 -12.17 1.64
C ALA A 65 12.07 -13.34 0.67
N PHE A 66 13.32 -13.57 0.29
CA PHE A 66 13.75 -14.76 -0.43
C PHE A 66 14.58 -15.60 0.52
N HIS A 67 14.21 -16.85 0.68
CA HIS A 67 14.93 -17.75 1.57
C HIS A 67 14.87 -19.23 1.15
N PRO A 68 15.83 -20.06 1.59
CA PRO A 68 15.74 -21.51 1.44
C PRO A 68 14.53 -22.09 2.19
N ASP A 69 13.96 -23.17 1.68
CA ASP A 69 12.83 -23.88 2.32
C ASP A 69 13.25 -24.50 3.68
N ALA A 70 14.47 -25.06 3.73
CA ALA A 70 15.02 -25.71 4.92
C ALA A 70 15.84 -24.75 5.80
N LEU A 71 15.27 -23.60 6.18
CA LEU A 71 15.92 -22.64 7.07
C LEU A 71 15.98 -23.14 8.51
N LEU A 72 17.17 -23.17 9.09
CA LEU A 72 17.42 -23.62 10.47
C LEU A 72 17.57 -22.48 11.48
N PHE A 73 17.45 -21.22 11.06
CA PHE A 73 17.63 -20.06 11.93
C PHE A 73 16.48 -19.05 11.80
N PRO A 74 16.13 -18.36 12.91
CA PRO A 74 15.10 -17.33 12.88
C PRO A 74 15.63 -16.09 12.14
N TRP A 75 14.74 -15.45 11.39
CA TRP A 75 15.02 -14.19 10.70
C TRP A 75 13.85 -13.22 10.89
N LYS A 76 14.10 -11.94 10.61
CA LYS A 76 13.09 -10.89 10.68
C LYS A 76 13.24 -9.98 9.48
N TYR A 77 12.13 -9.42 9.02
CA TYR A 77 12.16 -8.38 8.02
C TYR A 77 12.91 -7.14 8.55
N PRO A 78 13.72 -6.47 7.72
CA PRO A 78 14.45 -5.26 8.11
C PRO A 78 13.53 -4.03 8.10
N ILE A 79 12.35 -4.15 8.71
CA ILE A 79 11.29 -3.15 8.76
C ILE A 79 11.20 -2.60 10.17
N LYS A 80 11.16 -1.27 10.27
CA LYS A 80 10.87 -0.55 11.52
C LYS A 80 9.62 0.30 11.34
N CYS A 81 8.89 0.48 12.44
CA CYS A 81 7.76 1.40 12.51
C CYS A 81 8.14 2.59 13.40
N LEU A 82 7.97 3.80 12.86
CA LEU A 82 8.22 5.05 13.56
C LEU A 82 6.90 5.72 13.90
N LYS A 83 6.72 6.17 15.13
CA LYS A 83 5.58 7.00 15.52
C LYS A 83 6.00 8.46 15.43
N ALA A 84 5.31 9.24 14.60
CA ALA A 84 5.45 10.68 14.49
C ALA A 84 4.26 11.37 15.17
N GLU A 85 4.51 12.09 16.26
CA GLU A 85 3.50 12.80 17.04
C GLU A 85 3.85 14.28 17.19
N PRO A 86 2.85 15.20 17.18
CA PRO A 86 3.11 16.62 17.31
C PRO A 86 3.54 16.95 18.74
N LEU A 87 4.52 17.84 18.90
CA LEU A 87 4.90 18.33 20.22
C LEU A 87 3.76 19.11 20.90
N ALA A 88 2.87 19.71 20.11
CA ALA A 88 1.75 20.50 20.59
C ALA A 88 0.45 20.18 19.82
N ALA A 89 -0.19 19.06 20.17
CA ALA A 89 -1.39 18.54 19.49
C ALA A 89 -2.58 19.52 19.41
N LYS A 90 -2.70 20.49 20.34
CA LYS A 90 -3.77 21.50 20.30
C LYS A 90 -3.62 22.52 19.16
N PHE A 91 -2.43 22.63 18.59
CA PHE A 91 -2.11 23.59 17.52
C PHE A 91 -1.67 22.89 16.22
N SER A 92 -1.81 21.56 16.16
CA SER A 92 -1.53 20.82 14.93
C SER A 92 -2.70 20.94 13.96
N GLU A 93 -2.36 21.13 12.69
CA GLU A 93 -3.32 21.01 11.60
C GLU A 93 -3.75 19.54 11.44
N ASP A 94 -4.88 19.29 10.78
CA ASP A 94 -5.25 17.95 10.32
C ASP A 94 -4.28 17.54 9.19
N LEU A 95 -3.29 16.72 9.56
CA LEU A 95 -2.27 16.23 8.66
C LEU A 95 -2.77 14.99 7.92
N THR A 96 -2.56 14.95 6.61
CA THR A 96 -2.94 13.81 5.77
C THR A 96 -1.75 12.90 5.49
N HIS A 97 -2.01 11.69 4.99
CA HIS A 97 -0.97 10.81 4.46
C HIS A 97 -0.03 11.53 3.48
N ARG A 98 -0.56 12.41 2.61
CA ARG A 98 0.25 13.14 1.62
C ARG A 98 1.26 14.06 2.29
N ASP A 99 0.90 14.65 3.43
CA ASP A 99 1.74 15.61 4.14
C ASP A 99 2.93 14.90 4.78
N PHE A 100 2.67 13.78 5.48
CA PHE A 100 3.72 12.93 6.02
C PHE A 100 4.63 12.37 4.93
N LEU A 101 4.04 11.82 3.86
CA LEU A 101 4.82 11.29 2.75
C LEU A 101 5.70 12.38 2.12
N GLY A 102 5.14 13.56 1.84
CA GLY A 102 5.88 14.67 1.26
C GLY A 102 7.03 15.11 2.16
N ALA A 103 6.81 15.19 3.47
CA ALA A 103 7.86 15.55 4.43
C ALA A 103 8.99 14.52 4.48
N VAL A 104 8.69 13.21 4.47
CA VAL A 104 9.70 12.15 4.40
C VAL A 104 10.51 12.22 3.10
N LEU A 105 9.84 12.41 1.95
CA LEU A 105 10.54 12.49 0.65
C LEU A 105 11.40 13.75 0.54
N ASN A 106 11.02 14.85 1.19
CA ASN A 106 11.82 16.08 1.24
C ASN A 106 13.14 15.92 2.01
N LEU A 107 13.32 14.85 2.79
CA LEU A 107 14.60 14.48 3.39
C LEU A 107 15.56 13.84 2.36
N GLY A 108 15.16 13.72 1.09
CA GLY A 108 15.94 13.03 0.05
C GLY A 108 15.84 11.51 0.11
N ILE A 109 14.88 10.97 0.88
CA ILE A 109 14.67 9.54 1.04
C ILE A 109 13.85 9.00 -0.12
N GLU A 110 14.30 7.90 -0.72
CA GLU A 110 13.57 7.25 -1.81
C GLU A 110 12.28 6.58 -1.32
N ARG A 111 11.23 6.61 -2.15
CA ARG A 111 9.96 5.94 -1.81
C ARG A 111 10.11 4.42 -1.62
N ALA A 112 11.10 3.81 -2.26
CA ALA A 112 11.36 2.37 -2.20
C ALA A 112 11.72 1.89 -0.77
N VAL A 113 12.33 2.74 0.06
CA VAL A 113 12.69 2.37 1.44
C VAL A 113 11.61 2.74 2.48
N ILE A 114 10.47 3.28 2.02
CA ILE A 114 9.33 3.63 2.87
C ILE A 114 8.15 2.71 2.53
N GLY A 115 7.62 2.05 3.56
CA GLY A 115 6.40 1.27 3.51
C GLY A 115 5.16 2.14 3.61
N ASP A 116 4.14 1.62 4.28
CA ASP A 116 2.91 2.37 4.50
C ASP A 116 3.08 3.47 5.55
N ILE A 117 2.20 4.46 5.48
CA ILE A 117 2.09 5.55 6.44
C ILE A 117 0.66 5.53 6.94
N LEU A 118 0.46 5.05 8.17
CA LEU A 118 -0.86 5.04 8.79
C LEU A 118 -1.04 6.35 9.53
N VAL A 119 -2.12 7.07 9.25
CA VAL A 119 -2.38 8.37 9.87
C VAL A 119 -3.66 8.27 10.69
N GLN A 120 -3.58 8.68 11.95
CA GLN A 120 -4.76 8.89 12.80
C GLN A 120 -4.68 10.27 13.41
N LYS A 121 -5.61 11.14 13.02
CA LYS A 121 -5.65 12.56 13.42
C LYS A 121 -4.33 13.25 13.05
N HIS A 122 -3.56 13.67 14.06
CA HIS A 122 -2.28 14.36 13.92
C HIS A 122 -1.06 13.45 14.11
N THR A 123 -1.27 12.15 14.34
CA THR A 123 -0.19 11.17 14.55
C THR A 123 -0.06 10.27 13.34
N ALA A 124 1.17 9.89 12.99
CA ALA A 124 1.41 8.91 11.95
C ALA A 124 2.36 7.79 12.40
N TRP A 125 2.17 6.62 11.80
CA TRP A 125 3.04 5.46 11.92
C TRP A 125 3.66 5.20 10.56
N ILE A 126 4.97 5.39 10.47
CA ILE A 126 5.74 5.34 9.23
C ILE A 126 6.55 4.06 9.24
N PHE A 127 6.18 3.12 8.36
CA PHE A 127 6.97 1.92 8.13
C PHE A 127 8.12 2.23 7.18
N CYS A 128 9.31 1.73 7.51
CA CYS A 128 10.50 2.03 6.75
C CYS A 128 11.59 0.97 6.92
N HIS A 129 12.58 0.99 6.01
CA HIS A 129 13.74 0.13 6.11
C HIS A 129 14.58 0.55 7.34
N GLU A 130 15.00 -0.42 8.15
CA GLU A 130 15.78 -0.15 9.39
C GLU A 130 17.00 0.74 9.20
N LYS A 131 17.65 0.70 8.03
CA LYS A 131 18.86 1.49 7.73
C LYS A 131 18.62 2.99 7.71
N ILE A 132 17.38 3.44 7.52
CA ILE A 132 17.03 4.85 7.46
C ILE A 132 16.18 5.31 8.66
N ALA A 133 15.85 4.39 9.58
CA ALA A 133 14.96 4.66 10.70
C ALA A 133 15.48 5.78 11.60
N ASP A 134 16.72 5.66 12.07
CA ASP A 134 17.36 6.67 12.94
C ASP A 134 17.50 8.02 12.23
N TYR A 135 17.86 8.00 10.94
CA TYR A 135 17.92 9.21 10.12
C TYR A 135 16.56 9.92 10.04
N ILE A 136 15.46 9.19 9.85
CA ILE A 136 14.12 9.79 9.86
C ILE A 136 13.79 10.37 11.25
N ILE A 137 14.10 9.65 12.33
CA ILE A 137 13.84 10.11 13.71
C ILE A 137 14.55 11.44 13.98
N GLU A 138 15.81 11.56 13.57
CA GLU A 138 16.64 12.74 13.81
C GLU A 138 16.23 13.93 12.94
N ASN A 139 15.79 13.68 11.70
CA ASN A 139 15.66 14.74 10.68
C ASN A 139 14.21 15.14 10.38
N LEU A 140 13.20 14.27 10.60
CA LEU A 140 11.79 14.60 10.36
C LEU A 140 11.20 15.43 11.51
N THR A 141 11.71 16.63 11.70
CA THR A 141 11.33 17.53 12.82
C THR A 141 10.06 18.32 12.55
N ARG A 142 9.60 18.39 11.29
CA ARG A 142 8.44 19.20 10.91
C ARG A 142 7.67 18.58 9.74
N VAL A 143 6.35 18.55 9.86
CA VAL A 143 5.41 18.21 8.77
C VAL A 143 4.51 19.42 8.55
N ARG A 144 4.52 19.98 7.34
CA ARG A 144 3.96 21.31 7.04
C ARG A 144 4.48 22.40 7.99
N HIS A 145 3.64 22.85 8.93
CA HIS A 145 3.94 23.86 9.94
C HIS A 145 3.96 23.29 11.36
N THR A 146 3.73 21.97 11.51
CA THR A 146 3.66 21.30 12.81
C THR A 146 5.00 20.66 13.17
N THR A 147 5.55 21.02 14.33
CA THR A 147 6.76 20.39 14.87
C THR A 147 6.44 19.01 15.41
N MET A 148 7.20 18.02 14.95
CA MET A 148 7.00 16.61 15.25
C MET A 148 8.11 16.07 16.12
N LYS A 149 7.77 15.10 16.97
CA LYS A 149 8.70 14.20 17.63
C LYS A 149 8.49 12.81 17.07
N LEU A 150 9.58 12.14 16.73
CA LEU A 150 9.55 10.75 16.30
C LEU A 150 10.15 9.83 17.34
N SER A 151 9.63 8.62 17.41
CA SER A 151 10.13 7.54 18.25
C SER A 151 9.93 6.18 17.58
N MET A 152 10.75 5.21 17.98
CA MET A 152 10.56 3.82 17.57
C MET A 152 9.32 3.24 18.23
N VAL A 153 8.57 2.43 17.47
CA VAL A 153 7.48 1.63 18.02
C VAL A 153 7.99 0.25 18.39
N ASP A 154 8.08 -0.02 19.69
CA ASP A 154 8.62 -1.27 20.23
C ASP A 154 7.54 -2.37 20.40
N ASN A 155 6.29 -1.98 20.61
CA ASN A 155 5.15 -2.89 20.73
C ASN A 155 4.26 -2.80 19.47
N PRO A 156 4.10 -3.87 18.67
CA PRO A 156 3.20 -3.91 17.52
C PRO A 156 1.75 -3.56 17.84
N GLU A 157 1.27 -3.79 19.07
CA GLU A 157 -0.10 -3.43 19.49
C GLU A 157 -0.35 -1.91 19.49
N HIS A 158 0.70 -1.10 19.47
CA HIS A 158 0.60 0.36 19.34
C HIS A 158 0.47 0.83 17.90
N ILE A 159 0.54 -0.09 16.93
CA ILE A 159 0.31 0.21 15.52
C ILE A 159 -1.21 0.21 15.30
N PRO A 160 -1.78 1.30 14.76
CA PRO A 160 -3.21 1.34 14.49
C PRO A 160 -3.57 0.43 13.32
N GLU A 161 -4.78 -0.10 13.35
CA GLU A 161 -5.39 -0.65 12.14
C GLU A 161 -5.80 0.48 11.19
N PRO A 162 -5.73 0.26 9.87
CA PRO A 162 -6.28 1.21 8.90
C PRO A 162 -7.76 1.49 9.15
N GLU A 163 -8.14 2.76 9.16
CA GLU A 163 -9.55 3.15 9.30
C GLU A 163 -10.26 3.10 7.95
N PHE A 164 -11.37 2.35 7.91
CA PHE A 164 -12.22 2.22 6.73
C PHE A 164 -13.60 2.82 6.98
N GLN A 165 -14.08 3.60 6.02
CA GLN A 165 -15.49 3.92 5.91
C GLN A 165 -16.19 2.85 5.07
N GLU A 166 -17.12 2.13 5.67
CA GLU A 166 -17.98 1.19 4.95
C GLU A 166 -19.01 1.95 4.10
N ILE A 167 -19.07 1.61 2.81
CA ILE A 167 -20.02 2.16 1.86
C ILE A 167 -20.82 1.00 1.27
N ASN A 168 -22.13 1.05 1.50
CA ASN A 168 -23.08 0.09 0.95
C ASN A 168 -23.93 0.78 -0.14
N GLY A 169 -24.13 0.10 -1.26
CA GLY A 169 -24.94 0.64 -2.35
C GLY A 169 -25.42 -0.42 -3.33
N THR A 170 -26.14 0.01 -4.36
CA THR A 170 -26.60 -0.91 -5.42
C THR A 170 -26.14 -0.47 -6.79
N CYS A 171 -25.60 -1.40 -7.57
CA CYS A 171 -25.24 -1.21 -8.97
C CYS A 171 -26.04 -2.18 -9.86
N ALA A 172 -26.28 -1.82 -11.12
CA ALA A 172 -26.91 -2.73 -12.07
C ALA A 172 -25.97 -3.88 -12.46
N SER A 173 -24.67 -3.58 -12.50
CA SER A 173 -23.58 -4.49 -12.83
C SER A 173 -22.32 -4.07 -12.07
N VAL A 174 -21.42 -5.02 -11.79
CA VAL A 174 -20.15 -4.76 -11.09
C VAL A 174 -19.13 -4.20 -12.07
N ARG A 175 -19.26 -2.91 -12.38
CA ARG A 175 -18.37 -2.20 -13.29
C ARG A 175 -17.53 -1.18 -12.54
N LEU A 176 -16.29 -0.98 -13.01
CA LEU A 176 -15.35 -0.05 -12.40
C LEU A 176 -15.92 1.38 -12.25
N ASP A 177 -16.52 1.95 -13.30
CA ASP A 177 -17.16 3.28 -13.24
C ASP A 177 -18.28 3.35 -12.19
N ALA A 178 -19.09 2.30 -12.07
CA ALA A 178 -20.19 2.24 -11.11
C ALA A 178 -19.69 2.14 -9.66
N LEU A 179 -18.66 1.33 -9.40
CA LEU A 179 -18.07 1.19 -8.06
C LEU A 179 -17.38 2.48 -7.63
N ILE A 180 -16.64 3.14 -8.53
CA ILE A 180 -15.98 4.42 -8.23
C ILE A 180 -17.02 5.51 -7.93
N GLY A 181 -18.07 5.60 -8.75
CA GLY A 181 -19.16 6.56 -8.51
C GLY A 181 -19.81 6.36 -7.14
N LEU A 182 -20.01 5.10 -6.74
CA LEU A 182 -20.52 4.75 -5.41
C LEU A 182 -19.55 5.12 -4.29
N ALA A 183 -18.27 4.79 -4.41
CA ALA A 183 -17.26 5.04 -3.38
C ALA A 183 -17.05 6.54 -3.07
N PHE A 184 -17.11 7.39 -4.09
CA PHE A 184 -16.86 8.83 -3.95
C PHE A 184 -18.12 9.68 -4.07
N GLN A 185 -19.31 9.07 -4.08
CA GLN A 185 -20.61 9.74 -4.16
C GLN A 185 -20.72 10.72 -5.34
N ILE A 186 -20.25 10.29 -6.51
CA ILE A 186 -20.23 11.06 -7.75
C ILE A 186 -20.96 10.32 -8.87
N SER A 187 -21.49 11.07 -9.84
CA SER A 187 -22.26 10.46 -10.92
C SER A 187 -21.38 9.54 -11.77
N ARG A 188 -21.91 8.38 -12.16
CA ARG A 188 -21.19 7.39 -12.97
C ARG A 188 -20.58 8.00 -14.24
N ASN A 189 -21.34 8.85 -14.94
CA ASN A 189 -20.88 9.46 -16.20
C ASN A 189 -19.68 10.39 -15.99
N SER A 190 -19.49 10.92 -14.78
CA SER A 190 -18.31 11.73 -14.46
C SER A 190 -17.02 10.92 -14.30
N MET A 191 -17.10 9.58 -14.21
CA MET A 191 -15.93 8.72 -13.99
C MET A 191 -15.26 8.20 -15.24
N VAL A 192 -15.98 8.14 -16.36
CA VAL A 192 -15.43 7.65 -17.65
C VAL A 192 -14.17 8.43 -18.05
N PRO A 193 -14.13 9.78 -17.97
CA PRO A 193 -12.91 10.54 -18.31
C PRO A 193 -11.72 10.26 -17.39
N PHE A 194 -11.94 9.89 -16.12
CA PHE A 194 -10.86 9.55 -15.20
C PHE A 194 -10.23 8.20 -15.57
N ILE A 195 -11.06 7.22 -15.95
CA ILE A 195 -10.60 5.90 -16.38
C ILE A 195 -9.83 6.05 -17.70
N GLU A 196 -10.46 6.63 -18.73
CA GLU A 196 -9.85 6.82 -20.05
C GLU A 196 -8.61 7.74 -20.00
N GLY A 197 -8.64 8.75 -19.13
CA GLY A 197 -7.52 9.66 -18.86
C GLY A 197 -6.38 9.06 -18.03
N GLY A 198 -6.43 7.76 -17.73
CA GLY A 198 -5.34 7.05 -17.05
C GLY A 198 -5.13 7.45 -15.59
N GLN A 199 -6.21 7.78 -14.88
CA GLN A 199 -6.19 8.21 -13.48
C GLN A 199 -6.66 7.12 -12.52
N VAL A 200 -7.02 5.94 -13.03
CA VAL A 200 -7.57 4.83 -12.25
C VAL A 200 -6.64 3.63 -12.31
N PHE A 201 -6.38 3.06 -11.14
CA PHE A 201 -5.55 1.88 -10.97
C PHE A 201 -6.33 0.81 -10.20
N VAL A 202 -6.23 -0.43 -10.66
CA VAL A 202 -6.74 -1.60 -9.92
C VAL A 202 -5.54 -2.46 -9.55
N ASN A 203 -5.39 -2.71 -8.26
CA ASN A 203 -4.22 -3.35 -7.68
C ASN A 203 -2.90 -2.74 -8.20
N GLY A 204 -2.85 -1.42 -8.29
CA GLY A 204 -1.67 -0.67 -8.78
C GLY A 204 -1.47 -0.72 -10.31
N LYS A 205 -2.20 -1.54 -11.05
CA LYS A 205 -2.15 -1.59 -12.52
C LYS A 205 -3.03 -0.50 -13.12
N LEU A 206 -2.49 0.27 -14.07
CA LEU A 206 -3.25 1.28 -14.80
C LEU A 206 -4.38 0.65 -15.61
N ILE A 207 -5.61 1.11 -15.40
CA ILE A 207 -6.79 0.66 -16.14
C ILE A 207 -7.36 1.83 -16.93
N THR A 208 -7.39 1.69 -18.25
CA THR A 208 -7.95 2.68 -19.19
C THR A 208 -9.25 2.22 -19.86
N SER A 209 -9.63 0.94 -19.69
CA SER A 209 -10.87 0.40 -20.22
C SER A 209 -11.96 0.41 -19.17
N ASN A 210 -13.09 1.05 -19.49
CA ASN A 210 -14.29 1.02 -18.66
C ASN A 210 -14.99 -0.36 -18.64
N GLY A 211 -14.54 -1.32 -19.45
CA GLY A 211 -15.04 -2.69 -19.44
C GLY A 211 -14.48 -3.56 -18.31
N TYR A 212 -13.56 -3.03 -17.50
CA TYR A 212 -12.97 -3.79 -16.41
C TYR A 212 -14.01 -4.08 -15.32
N GLU A 213 -14.10 -5.36 -14.92
CA GLU A 213 -14.94 -5.85 -13.83
C GLU A 213 -14.06 -6.18 -12.62
N PRO A 214 -14.14 -5.38 -11.54
CA PRO A 214 -13.38 -5.64 -10.32
C PRO A 214 -13.82 -6.93 -9.64
N LYS A 215 -12.84 -7.63 -9.06
CA LYS A 215 -13.02 -8.83 -8.26
C LYS A 215 -13.06 -8.49 -6.78
N ASP A 216 -13.68 -9.37 -6.00
CA ASP A 216 -13.70 -9.28 -4.55
C ASP A 216 -12.25 -9.19 -4.02
N GLY A 217 -12.01 -8.23 -3.14
CA GLY A 217 -10.70 -7.89 -2.60
C GLY A 217 -9.90 -6.86 -3.41
N ASP A 218 -10.31 -6.52 -4.64
CA ASP A 218 -9.57 -5.56 -5.46
C ASP A 218 -9.50 -4.18 -4.79
N ILE A 219 -8.30 -3.59 -4.81
CA ILE A 219 -8.04 -2.22 -4.35
C ILE A 219 -8.06 -1.29 -5.56
N ILE A 220 -9.01 -0.36 -5.56
CA ILE A 220 -9.21 0.64 -6.61
C ILE A 220 -8.69 1.99 -6.11
N SER A 221 -7.74 2.54 -6.86
CA SER A 221 -7.14 3.86 -6.58
C SER A 221 -7.49 4.85 -7.68
N VAL A 222 -7.99 6.02 -7.28
CA VAL A 222 -8.34 7.10 -8.20
C VAL A 222 -7.52 8.34 -7.85
N ARG A 223 -6.72 8.80 -8.81
CA ARG A 223 -5.82 9.94 -8.62
C ARG A 223 -6.60 11.17 -8.16
N GLY A 224 -6.16 11.78 -7.06
CA GLY A 224 -6.77 12.98 -6.49
C GLY A 224 -8.10 12.75 -5.75
N ARG A 225 -8.63 11.53 -5.71
CA ARG A 225 -9.92 11.20 -5.06
C ARG A 225 -9.76 10.26 -3.86
N GLY A 226 -8.78 9.37 -3.90
CA GLY A 226 -8.50 8.41 -2.82
C GLY A 226 -8.57 6.97 -3.31
N ARG A 227 -8.79 6.04 -2.38
CA ARG A 227 -8.76 4.60 -2.63
C ARG A 227 -9.88 3.89 -1.89
N PHE A 228 -10.32 2.77 -2.42
CA PHE A 228 -11.28 1.88 -1.76
C PHE A 228 -11.03 0.42 -2.15
N ARG A 229 -11.44 -0.49 -1.28
CA ARG A 229 -11.45 -1.94 -1.52
C ARG A 229 -12.86 -2.40 -1.85
N TYR A 230 -13.01 -3.26 -2.85
CA TYR A 230 -14.28 -3.88 -3.18
C TYR A 230 -14.45 -5.19 -2.40
N GLU A 231 -15.49 -5.29 -1.57
CA GLU A 231 -15.76 -6.46 -0.72
C GLU A 231 -16.80 -7.42 -1.34
N GLY A 232 -17.12 -7.24 -2.62
CA GLY A 232 -18.04 -8.13 -3.34
C GLY A 232 -19.52 -7.74 -3.28
N VAL A 233 -20.34 -8.63 -3.81
CA VAL A 233 -21.81 -8.53 -3.83
C VAL A 233 -22.37 -9.23 -2.59
N SER A 234 -23.06 -8.49 -1.72
CA SER A 234 -23.70 -9.06 -0.53
C SER A 234 -25.04 -9.74 -0.83
N ARG A 235 -25.80 -9.22 -1.80
CA ARG A 235 -27.07 -9.82 -2.26
C ARG A 235 -27.54 -9.23 -3.59
N GLN A 236 -28.46 -9.91 -4.26
CA GLN A 236 -29.22 -9.33 -5.37
C GLN A 236 -30.59 -8.82 -4.89
N THR A 237 -30.98 -7.63 -5.35
CA THR A 237 -32.29 -7.04 -5.03
C THR A 237 -33.39 -7.70 -5.85
N LYS A 238 -34.66 -7.56 -5.40
CA LYS A 238 -35.84 -8.04 -6.14
C LYS A 238 -35.96 -7.46 -7.57
N LYS A 239 -35.29 -6.34 -7.85
CA LYS A 239 -35.24 -5.68 -9.16
C LYS A 239 -33.97 -6.04 -9.97
N GLY A 240 -33.26 -7.11 -9.59
CA GLY A 240 -32.09 -7.62 -10.31
C GLY A 240 -30.78 -6.86 -10.09
N ARG A 241 -30.76 -5.78 -9.29
CA ARG A 241 -29.53 -5.02 -8.98
C ARG A 241 -28.65 -5.73 -7.96
N ASN A 242 -27.34 -5.58 -8.07
CA ASN A 242 -26.36 -6.08 -7.10
C ASN A 242 -26.20 -5.09 -5.95
N SER A 243 -26.37 -5.57 -4.72
CA SER A 243 -26.01 -4.86 -3.50
C SER A 243 -24.54 -5.12 -3.22
N VAL A 244 -23.72 -4.08 -3.22
CA VAL A 244 -22.26 -4.17 -3.10
C VAL A 244 -21.78 -3.50 -1.82
N LYS A 245 -20.67 -4.02 -1.28
CA LYS A 245 -19.97 -3.45 -0.14
C LYS A 245 -18.59 -2.95 -0.57
N LEU A 246 -18.24 -1.74 -0.14
CA LEU A 246 -16.95 -1.11 -0.38
C LEU A 246 -16.37 -0.64 0.96
N LEU A 247 -15.05 -0.69 1.09
CA LEU A 247 -14.32 -0.10 2.22
C LEU A 247 -13.44 1.02 1.69
N ARG A 248 -13.81 2.26 1.98
CA ARG A 248 -13.05 3.44 1.57
C ARG A 248 -12.04 3.80 2.65
N TYR A 249 -10.78 3.94 2.27
CA TYR A 249 -9.71 4.37 3.17
C TYR A 249 -9.97 5.82 3.61
N GLN A 250 -9.80 6.12 4.89
CA GLN A 250 -9.83 7.48 5.43
C GLN A 250 -8.43 8.12 5.42
#